data_AF-A0A9X1IM76-F1
#
_entry.id   AF-A0A9X1IM76-F1
#
_cell.length_a   1.000
_cell.length_b   1.000
_cell.length_c   1.000
_cell.angle_alpha   90.00
_cell.angle_beta   90.00
_cell.angle_gamma   90.00
#
_symmetry.space_group_name_H-M   'P 1'
#
loop_
_entity.id
_entity.type
_entity.pdbx_description
1 polymer ?
#
loop_
_entity_poly.entity_id
_entity_poly.type
_entity_poly.pdbx_seq_one_letter_code
_entity_poly.pdbx_strand_id
1 'polypeptide(L)'
;MMFVREFDAFLDFYLFDGAWQLFVVVILTFITVFVWGRISKIYGSIKHYSLQPSFGMFIAGFVTVVVFSRLMGRGSFWQSLMGQEYVRVVKNVVEEGIETFGYALIFMAALELVLACCRRTRWMLGSQPN
;
A
#
# COMPACT_ATOMS: atom_id res chain seq x y z
N MET A 1 -3.91 -5.58 11.61
CA MET A 1 -3.98 -7.06 11.55
C MET A 1 -5.41 -7.60 11.52
N MET A 2 -6.39 -6.98 12.19
CA MET A 2 -7.79 -7.43 12.17
C MET A 2 -8.44 -7.36 10.78
N PHE A 3 -8.19 -6.30 9.99
CA PHE A 3 -8.78 -6.17 8.65
C PHE A 3 -8.27 -7.23 7.66
N VAL A 4 -6.98 -7.53 7.68
CA VAL A 4 -6.38 -8.60 6.85
C VAL A 4 -6.90 -9.97 7.28
N ARG A 5 -7.03 -10.21 8.60
CA ARG A 5 -7.64 -11.44 9.13
C ARG A 5 -9.11 -11.58 8.79
N GLU A 6 -9.90 -10.51 8.83
CA GLU A 6 -11.31 -10.55 8.43
C GLU A 6 -11.45 -10.80 6.93
N PHE A 7 -10.58 -10.22 6.11
CA PHE A 7 -10.58 -10.47 4.67
C PHE A 7 -10.17 -11.91 4.34
N ASP A 8 -9.18 -12.45 5.04
CA ASP A 8 -8.75 -13.85 4.97
C ASP A 8 -9.88 -14.80 5.40
N ALA A 9 -10.52 -14.53 6.55
CA ALA A 9 -11.65 -15.32 7.05
C ALA A 9 -12.87 -15.26 6.12
N PHE A 10 -13.13 -14.12 5.48
CA PHE A 10 -14.22 -13.98 4.51
C PHE A 10 -13.96 -14.81 3.25
N LEU A 11 -12.71 -14.87 2.80
CA LEU A 11 -12.29 -15.66 1.64
C LEU A 11 -12.28 -17.17 1.92
N ASP A 12 -11.77 -17.60 3.08
CA ASP A 12 -11.81 -19.00 3.52
C ASP A 12 -13.27 -19.48 3.65
N PHE A 13 -14.16 -18.65 4.19
CA PHE A 13 -15.56 -19.02 4.39
C PHE A 13 -16.33 -19.22 3.07
N TYR A 14 -16.03 -18.44 2.03
CA TYR A 14 -16.82 -18.42 0.80
C TYR A 14 -16.23 -19.27 -0.34
N LEU A 15 -14.91 -19.49 -0.36
CA LEU A 15 -14.22 -20.12 -1.48
C LEU A 15 -13.56 -21.44 -1.10
N PHE A 16 -12.51 -21.42 -0.27
CA PHE A 16 -11.80 -22.61 0.25
C PHE A 16 -10.61 -22.19 1.12
N ASP A 17 -10.18 -23.05 2.04
CA ASP A 17 -8.94 -22.88 2.81
C ASP A 17 -7.74 -22.66 1.86
N GLY A 18 -7.17 -21.45 1.88
CA GLY A 18 -6.03 -21.07 1.03
C GLY A 18 -6.38 -20.35 -0.28
N ALA A 19 -7.65 -19.95 -0.47
CA ALA A 19 -8.07 -19.12 -1.61
C ALA A 19 -7.24 -17.84 -1.74
N TRP A 20 -6.85 -17.23 -0.61
CA TRP A 20 -5.99 -16.04 -0.58
C TRP A 20 -4.62 -16.28 -1.26
N GLN A 21 -4.00 -17.44 -1.07
CA GLN A 21 -2.71 -17.77 -1.70
C GLN A 21 -2.86 -17.88 -3.22
N LEU A 22 -3.96 -18.46 -3.70
CA LEU A 22 -4.26 -18.56 -5.13
C LEU A 22 -4.44 -17.18 -5.76
N PHE A 23 -5.15 -16.25 -5.10
CA PHE A 23 -5.25 -14.86 -5.57
C PHE A 23 -3.88 -14.19 -5.68
N VAL A 24 -3.03 -14.34 -4.67
CA VAL A 24 -1.67 -13.78 -4.71
C VAL A 24 -0.88 -14.34 -5.88
N VAL A 25 -0.91 -15.67 -6.09
CA VAL A 25 -0.19 -16.31 -7.20
C VAL A 25 -0.72 -15.84 -8.56
N VAL A 26 -2.04 -15.79 -8.76
CA VAL A 26 -2.66 -15.34 -10.01
C VAL A 26 -2.27 -13.90 -10.32
N ILE A 27 -2.37 -13.00 -9.35
CA ILE A 27 -1.99 -11.59 -9.52
C ILE A 27 -0.50 -11.48 -9.86
N LEU A 28 0.36 -12.21 -9.15
CA LEU A 28 1.81 -12.15 -9.34
C LEU A 28 2.23 -12.73 -10.70
N THR A 29 1.63 -13.84 -11.12
CA THR A 29 1.81 -14.40 -12.47
C THR A 29 1.35 -13.40 -13.54
N PHE A 30 0.18 -12.79 -13.37
CA PHE A 30 -0.35 -11.84 -14.35
C PHE A 30 0.55 -10.60 -14.47
N ILE A 31 0.99 -10.03 -13.34
CA ILE A 31 1.94 -8.90 -13.32
C ILE A 31 3.25 -9.30 -14.01
N THR A 32 3.79 -10.46 -13.69
CA THR A 32 5.07 -10.95 -14.25
C THR A 32 4.99 -11.07 -15.76
N VAL A 33 3.93 -11.70 -16.28
CA VAL A 33 3.70 -11.85 -17.73
C VAL A 33 3.50 -10.48 -18.40
N PHE A 34 2.74 -9.58 -17.78
CA PHE A 34 2.44 -8.26 -18.34
C PHE A 34 3.67 -7.32 -18.37
N VAL A 35 4.59 -7.53 -17.44
CA VAL A 35 5.82 -6.74 -17.25
C VAL A 35 6.98 -7.26 -18.10
N TRP A 36 7.11 -8.58 -18.32
CA TRP A 36 8.26 -9.21 -18.99
C TRP A 36 8.65 -8.55 -20.33
N GLY A 37 7.70 -8.02 -21.10
CA GLY A 37 7.95 -7.34 -22.38
C GLY A 37 8.03 -5.81 -22.36
N ARG A 38 7.83 -5.15 -21.20
CA ARG A 38 7.71 -3.67 -21.11
C ARG A 38 8.59 -3.00 -20.07
N ILE A 39 9.53 -3.75 -19.48
CA ILE A 39 10.44 -3.27 -18.42
C ILE A 39 11.12 -1.94 -18.82
N SER A 40 11.66 -1.82 -20.04
CA SER A 40 12.32 -0.59 -20.49
C SER A 40 11.40 0.64 -20.52
N LYS A 41 10.11 0.48 -20.86
CA LYS A 41 9.14 1.58 -20.85
C LYS A 41 8.72 1.94 -19.41
N ILE A 42 8.59 0.93 -18.56
CA ILE A 42 8.24 1.08 -17.14
C ILE A 42 9.33 1.87 -16.40
N TYR A 43 10.61 1.60 -16.66
CA TYR A 43 11.72 2.36 -16.05
C TYR A 43 11.67 3.85 -16.39
N GLY A 44 11.33 4.21 -17.62
CA GLY A 44 11.13 5.61 -18.03
C GLY A 44 9.98 6.28 -17.27
N SER A 45 8.85 5.57 -17.13
CA SER A 45 7.69 6.05 -16.36
C SER A 45 7.98 6.17 -14.87
N ILE A 46 8.75 5.25 -14.27
CA ILE A 46 9.15 5.31 -12.85
C ILE A 46 10.06 6.51 -12.60
N LYS A 47 11.02 6.78 -13.49
CA LYS A 47 11.90 7.94 -13.37
C LYS A 47 11.11 9.25 -13.42
N HIS A 48 10.13 9.35 -14.32
CA HIS A 48 9.24 10.50 -14.37
C HIS A 48 8.32 10.62 -13.16
N TYR A 49 7.84 9.48 -12.62
CA TYR A 49 7.02 9.46 -11.41
C TYR A 49 7.80 9.86 -10.16
N SER A 50 9.07 9.47 -10.06
CA SER A 50 9.95 9.82 -8.94
C SER A 50 10.22 11.32 -8.81
N LEU A 51 10.01 12.10 -9.88
CA LEU A 51 10.14 13.55 -9.89
C LEU A 51 8.85 14.27 -9.47
N GLN A 52 7.75 13.53 -9.30
CA GLN A 52 6.45 14.07 -8.91
C GLN A 52 6.35 14.14 -7.38
N PRO A 53 5.83 15.23 -6.78
CA PRO A 53 5.67 15.34 -5.32
C PRO A 53 4.84 14.21 -4.69
N SER A 54 3.90 13.62 -5.44
CA SER A 54 3.12 12.44 -5.02
C SER A 54 3.99 11.24 -4.63
N PHE A 55 5.20 11.12 -5.17
CA PHE A 55 6.13 10.04 -4.84
C PHE A 55 6.61 10.10 -3.39
N GLY A 56 6.79 11.31 -2.84
CA GLY A 56 7.16 11.49 -1.44
C GLY A 56 6.07 11.01 -0.48
N MET A 57 4.81 11.32 -0.80
CA MET A 57 3.65 10.87 0.00
C MET A 57 3.46 9.35 -0.11
N PHE A 58 3.74 8.77 -1.28
CA PHE A 58 3.75 7.31 -1.47
C PHE A 58 4.84 6.63 -0.63
N ILE A 59 6.08 7.13 -0.67
CA ILE A 59 7.18 6.61 0.14
C ILE A 59 6.85 6.73 1.63
N ALA A 60 6.31 7.87 2.07
CA ALA A 60 5.92 8.08 3.47
C ALA A 60 4.87 7.06 3.93
N GLY A 61 3.85 6.81 3.09
CA GLY A 61 2.86 5.77 3.35
C GLY A 61 3.48 4.37 3.37
N PHE A 62 4.33 4.06 2.40
CA PHE A 62 5.02 2.77 2.30
C PHE A 62 5.93 2.48 3.52
N VAL A 63 6.73 3.47 3.93
CA VAL A 63 7.59 3.37 5.13
C VAL A 63 6.75 3.21 6.38
N THR A 64 5.63 3.94 6.49
CA THR A 64 4.68 3.79 7.62
C THR A 64 4.16 2.34 7.70
N VAL A 65 3.72 1.77 6.59
CA VAL A 65 3.19 0.38 6.58
C VAL A 65 4.30 -0.64 6.82
N VAL A 66 5.48 -0.52 6.21
CA VAL A 66 6.50 -1.58 6.27
C VAL A 66 7.39 -1.49 7.52
N VAL A 67 7.79 -0.27 7.90
CA VAL A 67 8.74 -0.04 8.99
C VAL A 67 7.99 0.18 10.30
N PHE A 68 7.05 1.14 10.34
CA PHE A 68 6.36 1.48 11.58
C PHE A 68 5.42 0.37 12.06
N SER A 69 4.67 -0.30 11.16
CA SER A 69 3.86 -1.46 11.56
C SER A 69 4.73 -2.56 12.18
N ARG A 70 5.89 -2.88 11.60
CA ARG A 70 6.80 -3.90 12.17
C ARG A 70 7.44 -3.49 13.49
N LEU A 71 7.79 -2.22 13.66
CA LEU A 71 8.33 -1.72 14.92
C LEU A 71 7.28 -1.80 16.02
N MET A 72 6.07 -1.31 15.75
CA MET A 72 4.96 -1.29 16.71
C MET A 72 4.28 -2.65 16.88
N GLY A 73 4.47 -3.59 15.97
CA GLY A 73 3.97 -4.96 16.09
C GLY A 73 4.77 -5.83 17.07
N ARG A 74 5.97 -5.41 17.48
CA ARG A 74 6.81 -6.19 18.42
C ARG A 74 6.24 -6.13 19.84
N GLY A 75 5.73 -7.27 20.33
CA GLY A 75 5.24 -7.39 21.70
C GLY A 75 6.29 -7.04 22.77
N SER A 76 7.57 -7.34 22.51
CA SER A 76 8.66 -7.01 23.42
C SER A 76 8.84 -5.50 23.63
N PHE A 77 8.55 -4.67 22.63
CA PHE A 77 8.61 -3.22 22.75
C PHE A 77 7.54 -2.71 23.73
N TRP A 78 6.31 -3.19 23.58
CA TRP A 78 5.19 -2.82 24.44
C TRP A 78 5.33 -3.37 25.85
N GLN A 79 5.91 -4.56 26.01
CA GLN A 79 6.14 -5.14 27.34
C GLN A 79 7.22 -4.39 28.12
N SER A 80 8.24 -3.87 27.43
CA SER A 80 9.23 -2.97 28.05
C SER A 80 8.65 -1.58 28.36
N LEU A 81 7.70 -1.09 27.57
CA LEU A 81 7.05 0.22 27.78
C LEU A 81 5.98 0.21 28.89
N MET A 82 5.13 -0.81 28.92
CA MET A 82 4.01 -0.92 29.86
C MET A 82 4.32 -1.76 31.10
N GLY A 83 5.42 -2.52 31.11
CA GLY A 83 5.83 -3.33 32.25
C GLY A 83 4.79 -4.38 32.62
N GLN A 84 4.38 -4.42 33.89
CA GLN A 84 3.44 -5.42 34.40
C GLN A 84 1.98 -5.15 33.98
N GLU A 85 1.63 -3.93 33.56
CA GLU A 85 0.29 -3.57 33.10
C GLU A 85 0.17 -3.66 31.57
N TYR A 86 0.62 -4.78 31.01
CA TYR A 86 0.54 -4.98 29.56
C TYR A 86 -0.91 -5.14 29.09
N VAL A 87 -1.44 -4.08 28.50
CA VAL A 87 -2.77 -4.10 27.87
C VAL A 87 -2.62 -4.38 26.37
N ARG A 88 -2.85 -5.64 26.01
CA ARG A 88 -2.77 -6.16 24.63
C ARG A 88 -3.64 -5.36 23.63
N VAL A 89 -4.75 -4.79 24.10
CA VAL A 89 -5.66 -3.96 23.29
C VAL A 89 -4.98 -2.70 22.79
N VAL A 90 -4.15 -2.04 23.61
CA VAL A 90 -3.48 -0.79 23.21
C VAL A 90 -2.49 -1.05 22.08
N LYS A 91 -1.71 -2.13 22.18
CA LYS A 91 -0.83 -2.58 21.09
C LYS A 91 -1.63 -2.78 19.79
N ASN A 92 -2.74 -3.53 19.85
CA ASN A 92 -3.54 -3.83 18.66
C ASN A 92 -4.12 -2.56 18.03
N VAL A 93 -4.68 -1.65 18.82
CA VAL A 93 -5.23 -0.37 18.34
C VAL A 93 -4.16 0.48 17.68
N VAL A 94 -2.97 0.55 18.26
CA VAL A 94 -1.86 1.33 17.68
C VAL A 94 -1.35 0.70 16.39
N GLU A 95 -1.18 -0.64 16.38
CA GLU A 95 -0.75 -1.39 15.20
C GLU A 95 -1.74 -1.20 14.04
N GLU A 96 -3.04 -1.34 14.29
CA GLU A 96 -4.10 -1.15 13.28
C GLU A 96 -4.27 0.31 12.86
N GLY A 97 -4.13 1.26 13.78
CA GLY A 97 -4.18 2.68 13.47
C GLY A 97 -3.05 3.10 12.54
N ILE A 98 -1.83 2.60 12.77
CA ILE A 98 -0.66 2.90 11.93
C ILE A 98 -0.79 2.26 10.55
N GLU A 99 -1.28 1.03 10.46
CA GLU A 99 -1.58 0.37 9.19
C GLU A 99 -2.60 1.17 8.38
N THR A 100 -3.71 1.56 9.01
CA THR A 100 -4.78 2.34 8.37
C THR A 100 -4.26 3.71 7.91
N PHE A 101 -3.46 4.38 8.74
CA PHE A 101 -2.85 5.66 8.39
C PHE A 101 -1.88 5.53 7.21
N GLY A 102 -1.04 4.48 7.20
CA GLY A 102 -0.16 4.19 6.08
C GLY A 102 -0.93 3.95 4.77
N TYR A 103 -2.03 3.21 4.82
CA TYR A 103 -2.91 3.03 3.66
C TYR A 103 -3.56 4.33 3.20
N ALA A 104 -4.01 5.19 4.12
CA ALA A 104 -4.56 6.50 3.78
C ALA A 104 -3.53 7.40 3.06
N LEU A 105 -2.26 7.38 3.49
CA LEU A 105 -1.17 8.09 2.82
C LEU A 105 -0.92 7.56 1.40
N ILE A 106 -0.88 6.24 1.23
CA ILE A 106 -0.74 5.61 -0.10
C ILE A 106 -1.92 5.99 -1.01
N PHE A 107 -3.14 5.99 -0.47
CA PHE A 107 -4.34 6.38 -1.20
C PHE A 107 -4.31 7.85 -1.63
N MET A 108 -3.93 8.77 -0.74
CA MET A 108 -3.76 10.18 -1.08
C MET A 108 -2.68 10.39 -2.15
N ALA A 109 -1.56 9.67 -2.06
CA ALA A 109 -0.51 9.72 -3.08
C ALA A 109 -1.01 9.23 -4.45
N ALA A 110 -1.85 8.19 -4.48
CA ALA A 110 -2.47 7.69 -5.70
C ALA A 110 -3.45 8.71 -6.30
N LEU A 111 -4.27 9.37 -5.47
CA LEU A 111 -5.17 10.44 -5.91
C LEU A 111 -4.40 11.62 -6.50
N GLU A 112 -3.32 12.05 -5.86
CA GLU A 112 -2.48 13.15 -6.36
C GLU A 112 -1.86 12.82 -7.71
N LEU A 113 -1.39 11.58 -7.89
CA LEU A 113 -0.89 11.09 -9.17
C LEU A 113 -1.97 11.11 -10.26
N VAL A 114 -3.17 10.63 -9.96
CA VAL A 114 -4.30 10.64 -10.91
C VAL A 114 -4.65 12.08 -11.30
N LEU A 115 -4.74 13.00 -10.32
CA LEU A 115 -5.00 14.41 -10.58
C LEU A 115 -3.90 15.05 -11.43
N ALA A 116 -2.63 14.75 -11.15
CA ALA A 116 -1.49 15.23 -11.95
C ALA A 116 -1.57 14.72 -13.40
N CYS A 117 -1.93 13.46 -13.61
CA CYS A 117 -2.14 12.89 -14.94
C CYS A 117 -3.32 13.54 -15.65
N CYS A 118 -4.48 13.68 -14.98
CA CYS A 118 -5.65 14.34 -15.54
C CYS A 118 -5.37 15.79 -15.93
N ARG A 119 -4.62 16.54 -15.11
CA ARG A 119 -4.18 17.90 -15.45
C ARG A 119 -3.33 17.88 -16.72
N ARG A 120 -2.32 16.99 -16.79
CA ARG A 120 -1.43 16.88 -17.96
C ARG A 120 -2.18 16.54 -19.25
N THR A 121 -3.15 15.63 -19.20
CA THR A 121 -4.00 15.28 -20.36
C THR A 121 -4.87 16.47 -20.80
N ARG A 122 -5.41 17.24 -19.85
CA ARG A 122 -6.23 18.43 -20.16
C ARG A 122 -5.43 19.52 -20.85
N TRP A 123 -4.15 19.72 -20.48
CA TRP A 123 -3.25 20.64 -21.17
C TRP A 123 -2.94 20.21 -22.60
N MET A 124 -2.71 18.91 -22.85
CA MET A 124 -2.45 18.39 -24.20
C MET A 124 -3.65 18.51 -25.14
N LEU A 125 -4.87 18.40 -24.61
CA LEU A 125 -6.11 18.58 -25.39
C LEU A 125 -6.40 20.06 -25.68
N GLY A 126 -5.94 20.99 -24.83
CA GLY A 126 -6.09 22.44 -25.04
C GLY A 126 -5.02 23.07 -25.94
N SER A 127 -3.96 22.35 -26.30
CA SER A 127 -2.85 22.84 -27.12
C SER A 127 -2.87 22.36 -28.57
N GLN A 128 -3.94 21.72 -29.03
CA GLN A 128 -4.20 21.50 -30.46
C GLN A 128 -4.79 22.81 -31.03
N PRO A 129 -4.03 23.62 -31.77
CA PRO A 129 -4.61 24.75 -32.48
C PRO A 129 -5.55 24.23 -33.57
N ASN A 130 -6.76 24.79 -33.63
CA ASN A 130 -7.67 24.64 -34.78
C ASN A 130 -6.99 25.11 -36.08
#